data_AF-A0A3Q1FE46-F1
#
_entry.id   AF-A0A3Q1FE46-F1
#
_cell.length_a   1.000
_cell.length_b   1.000
_cell.length_c   1.000
_cell.angle_alpha   90.00
_cell.angle_beta   90.00
_cell.angle_gamma   90.00
#
_symmetry.space_group_name_H-M   'P 1'
#
loop_
_entity.id
_entity.type
_entity.pdbx_description
1 polymer ?
#
loop_
_entity_poly.entity_id
_entity_poly.type
_entity_poly.pdbx_seq_one_letter_code
_entity_poly.pdbx_strand_id
1 'polypeptide(L)'
;LLFSLGKSSFWAAVYLYEFQHSPKTVEKIKPSFVGSDHGDEILIMFGFLQQTTRYLEPCPEEEEQLSRTMMSYWGNFARTGSPNGDGLAQWPKYGAEEEYLAIGLKEQVVGRGLNKDRFVFMTQTLPEKVQQHKENMENGK
;
A
#
# COMPACT_ATOMS: atom_id res chain seq x y z
N LEU A 1 -4.48 -3.33 -3.30
CA LEU A 1 -5.72 -3.92 -2.73
C LEU A 1 -5.37 -5.22 -2.02
N LEU A 2 -5.15 -5.17 -0.71
CA LEU A 2 -4.97 -6.35 0.13
C LEU A 2 -6.16 -6.41 1.08
N PHE A 3 -7.05 -7.40 0.88
CA PHE A 3 -8.09 -7.74 1.81
C PHE A 3 -7.52 -8.73 2.83
N SER A 4 -7.47 -8.33 4.10
CA SER A 4 -7.40 -9.28 5.21
C SER A 4 -8.58 -9.02 6.14
N LEU A 5 -9.65 -9.80 5.94
CA LEU A 5 -10.64 -10.04 6.97
C LEU A 5 -9.99 -11.00 7.98
N GLY A 6 -9.65 -10.48 9.15
CA GLY A 6 -9.21 -11.32 10.25
C GLY A 6 -8.41 -10.53 11.26
N LYS A 7 -8.88 -10.55 12.51
CA LYS A 7 -7.99 -10.44 13.67
C LYS A 7 -6.71 -11.19 13.31
N SER A 8 -5.54 -10.55 13.42
CA SER A 8 -4.26 -11.23 13.24
C SER A 8 -4.36 -12.55 14.01
N SER A 9 -4.32 -13.68 13.31
CA SER A 9 -4.15 -14.94 14.01
C SER A 9 -2.88 -14.77 14.84
N PHE A 10 -2.91 -15.18 16.11
CA PHE A 10 -1.88 -14.91 17.13
C PHE A 10 -0.44 -15.32 16.73
N TRP A 11 -0.26 -15.88 15.53
CA TRP A 11 0.92 -16.60 15.07
C TRP A 11 1.55 -16.02 13.79
N ALA A 12 0.88 -15.15 13.03
CA ALA A 12 1.43 -14.58 11.79
C ALA A 12 1.69 -13.08 11.91
N ALA A 13 2.94 -12.66 11.72
CA ALA A 13 3.29 -11.25 11.65
C ALA A 13 2.76 -10.64 10.34
N VAL A 14 1.95 -9.59 10.45
CA VAL A 14 1.41 -8.85 9.31
C VAL A 14 2.07 -7.49 9.26
N TYR A 15 2.36 -7.01 8.06
CA TYR A 15 2.90 -5.67 7.80
C TYR A 15 2.07 -5.04 6.68
N LEU A 16 1.54 -3.85 6.93
CA LEU A 16 0.71 -3.12 5.98
C LEU A 16 1.46 -1.87 5.49
N TYR A 17 1.35 -1.57 4.20
CA TYR A 17 1.85 -0.30 3.64
C TYR A 17 0.84 0.37 2.72
N GLU A 18 1.05 1.66 2.53
CA GLU A 18 0.46 2.46 1.46
C GLU A 18 1.59 3.06 0.63
N PHE A 19 1.62 2.78 -0.67
CA PHE A 19 2.59 3.38 -1.57
C PHE A 19 2.06 4.73 -2.06
N GLN A 20 2.87 5.78 -1.95
CA GLN A 20 2.47 7.18 -2.16
C GLN A 20 3.45 7.89 -3.11
N HIS A 21 3.90 7.20 -4.17
CA HIS A 21 4.74 7.81 -5.19
C HIS A 21 4.23 7.46 -6.58
N SER A 22 4.34 8.41 -7.49
CA SER A 22 4.00 8.24 -8.88
C SER A 22 5.30 8.31 -9.69
N PRO A 23 5.77 7.20 -10.29
CA PRO A 23 7.01 7.22 -11.06
C PRO A 23 6.98 8.27 -12.18
N LYS A 24 8.03 9.08 -12.32
CA LYS A 24 8.08 10.17 -13.32
C LYS A 24 7.85 9.69 -14.75
N THR A 25 8.27 8.46 -15.06
CA THR A 25 8.04 7.83 -16.37
C THR A 25 6.55 7.61 -16.64
N VAL A 26 5.77 7.28 -15.61
CA VAL A 26 4.32 7.07 -15.69
C VAL A 26 3.57 8.40 -15.60
N GLU A 27 4.07 9.38 -14.83
CA GLU A 27 3.48 10.74 -14.76
C GLU A 27 3.31 11.38 -16.14
N LYS A 28 4.23 11.13 -17.07
CA LYS A 28 4.18 11.69 -18.43
C LYS A 28 3.01 11.18 -19.26
N ILE A 29 2.44 10.02 -18.92
CA ILE A 29 1.39 9.36 -19.71
C ILE A 29 0.04 9.33 -19.01
N LYS A 30 -0.05 9.83 -17.76
CA LYS A 30 -1.31 9.90 -17.01
C LYS A 30 -1.74 11.35 -16.72
N PRO A 31 -3.05 11.60 -16.55
CA PRO A 31 -3.54 12.92 -16.14
C PRO A 31 -2.96 13.35 -14.79
N SER A 32 -2.69 14.65 -14.62
CA SER A 32 -2.03 15.20 -13.43
C SER A 32 -2.80 15.05 -12.11
N PHE A 33 -4.11 14.79 -12.17
CA PHE A 33 -4.92 14.52 -10.97
C PHE A 33 -4.73 13.09 -10.45
N VAL A 34 -4.11 12.20 -11.23
CA VAL A 34 -3.84 10.82 -10.85
C VAL A 34 -2.52 10.80 -10.07
N GLY A 35 -2.63 10.57 -8.76
CA GLY A 35 -1.48 10.33 -7.89
C GLY A 35 -0.88 8.93 -8.10
N SER A 36 -0.49 8.25 -7.02
CA SER A 36 -0.06 6.85 -7.10
C SER A 36 -1.20 5.97 -7.64
N ASP A 37 -0.99 5.36 -8.80
CA ASP A 37 -1.96 4.49 -9.45
C ASP A 37 -1.69 3.02 -9.17
N HIS A 38 -2.63 2.15 -9.55
CA HIS A 38 -2.51 0.72 -9.38
C HIS A 38 -1.32 0.16 -10.17
N GLY A 39 -0.34 -0.42 -9.46
CA GLY A 39 0.82 -1.06 -10.05
C GLY A 39 2.06 -0.15 -10.18
N ASP A 40 1.95 1.13 -9.84
CA ASP A 40 3.08 2.06 -9.84
C ASP A 40 4.25 1.57 -8.96
N GLU A 41 3.95 0.84 -7.88
CA GLU A 41 4.95 0.29 -6.97
C GLU A 41 5.81 -0.80 -7.61
N ILE A 42 5.30 -1.51 -8.63
CA ILE A 42 5.98 -2.64 -9.27
C ILE A 42 7.26 -2.16 -9.98
N LEU A 43 7.20 -1.00 -10.62
CA LEU A 43 8.35 -0.39 -11.31
C LEU A 43 9.48 -0.05 -10.35
N ILE A 44 9.12 0.45 -9.17
CA ILE A 44 10.04 0.79 -8.09
C ILE A 44 10.58 -0.47 -7.40
N MET A 45 9.71 -1.42 -7.07
CA MET A 45 10.06 -2.62 -6.30
C MET A 45 11.04 -3.55 -7.05
N PHE A 46 10.93 -3.68 -8.36
CA PHE A 46 11.82 -4.54 -9.15
C PHE A 46 13.01 -3.78 -9.78
N GLY A 47 13.15 -2.49 -9.52
CA GLY A 47 14.22 -1.67 -10.09
C GLY A 47 14.14 -1.56 -11.62
N PHE A 48 12.95 -1.68 -12.22
CA PHE A 48 12.78 -1.60 -13.67
C PHE A 48 13.25 -0.24 -14.23
N LEU A 49 13.15 0.83 -13.43
CA LEU A 49 13.65 2.15 -13.80
C LEU A 49 15.18 2.24 -13.84
N GLN A 50 15.89 1.35 -13.14
CA GLN A 50 17.36 1.32 -13.11
C GLN A 50 17.95 0.57 -14.32
N GLN A 51 17.13 -0.16 -15.07
CA GLN A 51 17.55 -0.78 -16.31
C GLN A 51 17.68 0.31 -17.38
N THR A 52 18.91 0.78 -17.62
CA THR A 52 19.26 1.64 -18.74
C THR A 52 19.09 0.87 -20.05
N THR A 53 17.84 0.73 -20.51
CA THR A 53 17.58 0.41 -21.91
C THR A 53 17.73 1.69 -22.70
N ARG A 54 18.12 1.57 -23.98
CA ARG A 54 18.30 2.70 -24.92
C ARG A 54 17.05 3.60 -25.10
N TYR A 55 15.93 3.24 -24.49
CA TYR A 55 14.60 3.81 -24.70
C TYR A 55 13.97 4.39 -23.43
N LEU A 56 14.62 4.27 -22.27
CA LEU A 56 14.13 4.84 -21.01
C LEU A 56 15.01 6.01 -20.61
N GLU A 57 14.37 7.10 -20.18
CA GLU A 57 15.09 8.23 -19.58
C GLU A 57 15.79 7.79 -18.28
N PRO A 58 16.88 8.47 -17.88
CA PRO A 58 17.56 8.20 -16.62
C PRO A 58 16.59 8.28 -15.43
N CYS A 59 16.63 7.26 -14.57
CA CYS A 59 15.92 7.25 -13.29
C CYS A 59 16.40 8.42 -12.42
N PRO A 60 15.51 9.27 -11.88
CA PRO A 60 15.86 10.24 -10.86
C PRO A 60 16.51 9.57 -9.64
N GLU A 61 17.50 10.25 -9.04
CA GLU A 61 18.23 9.73 -7.89
C GLU A 61 17.30 9.38 -6.72
N GLU A 62 16.26 10.18 -6.48
CA GLU A 62 15.29 9.93 -5.41
C GLU A 62 14.45 8.66 -5.68
N GLU A 63 14.13 8.37 -6.94
CA GLU A 63 13.40 7.14 -7.32
C GLU A 63 14.32 5.91 -7.25
N GLU A 64 15.61 6.09 -7.53
CA GLU A 64 16.61 5.04 -7.32
C GLU A 64 16.75 4.71 -5.83
N GLN A 65 16.85 5.73 -4.97
CA GLN A 65 16.89 5.56 -3.52
C GLN A 65 15.61 4.88 -3.00
N LEU A 66 14.44 5.34 -3.46
CA LEU A 66 13.16 4.70 -3.12
C LEU A 66 13.11 3.23 -3.54
N SER A 67 13.60 2.91 -4.73
CA SER A 67 13.69 1.54 -5.25
C SER A 67 14.60 0.67 -4.38
N ARG A 68 15.77 1.17 -3.98
CA ARG A 68 16.68 0.48 -3.05
C ARG A 68 16.03 0.22 -1.70
N THR A 69 15.30 1.20 -1.16
CA THR A 69 14.52 1.07 0.08
C THR A 69 13.45 -0.02 -0.03
N MET A 70 12.63 0.00 -1.10
CA MET A 70 11.60 -1.00 -1.35
C MET A 70 12.17 -2.41 -1.52
N MET A 71 13.22 -2.58 -2.33
CA MET A 71 13.90 -3.86 -2.48
C MET A 71 14.47 -4.38 -1.16
N SER A 72 14.98 -3.49 -0.30
CA SER A 72 15.50 -3.87 1.02
C SER A 72 14.40 -4.37 1.94
N TYR A 73 13.26 -3.68 2.02
CA TYR A 73 12.10 -4.15 2.80
C TYR A 73 11.61 -5.52 2.33
N TRP A 74 11.38 -5.67 1.02
CA TRP A 74 10.89 -6.93 0.45
C TRP A 74 11.89 -8.07 0.59
N GLY A 75 13.18 -7.81 0.37
CA GLY A 75 14.26 -8.78 0.54
C GLY A 75 14.41 -9.22 2.00
N ASN A 76 14.34 -8.29 2.95
CA ASN A 76 14.35 -8.61 4.38
C ASN A 76 13.15 -9.46 4.79
N PHE A 77 11.96 -9.10 4.31
CA PHE A 77 10.74 -9.85 4.59
C PHE A 77 10.81 -11.27 4.03
N ALA A 78 11.24 -11.43 2.78
CA ALA A 78 11.42 -12.74 2.16
C ALA A 78 12.44 -13.61 2.91
N ARG A 79 13.51 -12.99 3.43
CA ARG A 79 14.59 -13.68 4.16
C ARG A 79 14.23 -14.05 5.60
N THR A 80 13.47 -13.20 6.29
CA THR A 80 13.34 -13.26 7.77
C THR A 80 11.91 -13.24 8.30
N GLY A 81 10.92 -12.92 7.46
CA GLY A 81 9.55 -12.62 7.88
C GLY A 81 9.37 -11.24 8.54
N SER A 82 10.41 -10.39 8.55
CA SER A 82 10.32 -8.98 8.94
C SER A 82 10.92 -8.09 7.86
N PRO A 83 10.27 -6.97 7.46
CA PRO A 83 10.83 -6.06 6.47
C PRO A 83 11.98 -5.21 7.04
N ASN A 84 12.10 -5.09 8.37
CA ASN A 84 13.03 -4.18 9.02
C ASN A 84 14.50 -4.60 8.85
N GLY A 85 15.39 -3.59 8.82
CA GLY A 85 16.83 -3.77 8.72
C GLY A 85 17.57 -2.44 8.91
N ASP A 86 18.91 -2.51 8.95
CA ASP A 86 19.74 -1.33 9.16
C ASP A 86 19.56 -0.29 8.04
N GLY A 87 19.49 0.99 8.42
CA GLY A 87 19.31 2.10 7.48
C GLY A 87 17.88 2.28 6.96
N LEU A 88 16.92 1.45 7.40
CA LEU A 88 15.51 1.57 7.03
C LEU A 88 14.68 2.23 8.14
N ALA A 89 13.64 2.96 7.75
CA ALA A 89 12.61 3.38 8.69
C ALA A 89 11.93 2.16 9.31
N GLN A 90 11.47 2.30 10.56
CA GLN A 90 10.78 1.19 11.22
C GLN A 90 9.41 0.97 10.60
N TRP A 91 9.20 -0.23 10.09
CA TRP A 91 7.92 -0.71 9.61
C TRP A 91 7.21 -1.48 10.74
N PRO A 92 6.16 -0.90 11.34
CA PRO A 92 5.45 -1.52 12.45
C PRO A 92 4.71 -2.77 12.01
N LYS A 93 4.56 -3.72 12.95
CA LYS A 93 3.66 -4.85 12.77
C LYS A 93 2.23 -4.34 12.80
N TYR A 94 1.45 -4.70 11.80
CA TYR A 94 0.03 -4.44 11.78
C TYR A 94 -0.66 -5.26 12.89
N GLY A 95 -1.49 -4.59 13.69
CA GLY A 95 -2.11 -5.17 14.88
C GLY A 95 -3.22 -4.29 15.43
N ALA A 96 -3.41 -4.30 16.76
CA ALA A 96 -4.48 -3.56 17.42
C ALA A 96 -4.42 -2.04 17.19
N GLU A 97 -3.22 -1.49 17.04
CA GLU A 97 -3.01 -0.06 16.75
C GLU A 97 -3.26 0.32 15.29
N GLU A 98 -3.53 -0.68 14.42
CA GLU A 98 -3.82 -0.49 13.00
C GLU A 98 -2.75 0.33 12.26
N GLU A 99 -1.49 0.20 12.70
CA GLU A 99 -0.34 0.92 12.17
C GLU A 99 0.11 0.35 10.82
N TYR A 100 0.44 1.25 9.89
CA TYR A 100 0.96 0.91 8.57
C TYR A 100 2.10 1.85 8.20
N LEU A 101 2.92 1.46 7.22
CA LEU A 101 3.97 2.31 6.68
C LEU A 101 3.48 3.01 5.41
N ALA A 102 3.36 4.34 5.44
CA ALA A 102 3.23 5.15 4.24
C ALA A 102 4.60 5.30 3.60
N ILE A 103 4.75 4.85 2.35
CA ILE A 103 6.00 4.84 1.61
C ILE A 103 5.92 5.90 0.51
N GLY A 104 6.46 7.08 0.81
CA GLY A 104 6.61 8.17 -0.15
C GLY A 104 8.03 8.28 -0.69
N LEU A 105 8.21 9.18 -1.67
CA LEU A 105 9.49 9.38 -2.34
C LEU A 105 10.63 9.82 -1.40
N LYS A 106 10.33 10.71 -0.45
CA LYS A 106 11.34 11.31 0.44
C LYS A 106 11.38 10.69 1.82
N GLU A 107 10.26 10.13 2.27
CA GLU A 107 10.10 9.66 3.64
C GLU A 107 9.19 8.45 3.74
N GLN A 108 9.41 7.65 4.78
CA GLN A 108 8.55 6.56 5.18
C GLN A 108 8.00 6.87 6.56
N VAL A 109 6.69 7.04 6.64
CA VAL A 109 6.01 7.56 7.83
C VAL A 109 5.03 6.53 8.34
N VAL A 110 4.95 6.36 9.67
CA VAL A 110 3.95 5.49 10.28
C VAL A 110 2.59 6.20 10.28
N GLY A 111 1.61 5.60 9.63
CA GLY A 111 0.20 5.99 9.67
C GLY A 111 -0.62 5.02 10.52
N ARG A 112 -1.89 5.38 10.80
CA ARG A 112 -2.86 4.54 11.51
C ARG A 112 -4.20 4.51 10.80
N GLY A 113 -4.86 3.36 10.84
CA GLY A 113 -6.26 3.24 10.39
C GLY A 113 -6.45 3.54 8.90
N LEU A 114 -5.58 2.99 8.05
CA LEU A 114 -5.63 3.21 6.59
C LEU A 114 -7.04 2.96 6.02
N ASN A 115 -7.68 4.02 5.51
CA ASN A 115 -9.02 3.96 4.91
C ASN A 115 -10.10 3.32 5.81
N LYS A 116 -9.95 3.40 7.14
CA LYS A 116 -10.82 2.73 8.11
C LYS A 116 -12.30 3.00 7.90
N ASP A 117 -12.69 4.28 7.78
CA ASP A 117 -14.10 4.65 7.64
C ASP A 117 -14.71 4.10 6.35
N ARG A 118 -13.95 4.13 5.25
CA ARG A 118 -14.37 3.56 3.97
C ARG A 118 -14.50 2.03 4.06
N PHE A 119 -13.58 1.37 4.75
CA PHE A 119 -13.66 -0.07 4.97
C PHE A 119 -14.90 -0.46 5.77
N VAL A 120 -15.16 0.24 6.89
CA VAL A 120 -16.36 0.04 7.72
C VAL A 120 -17.63 0.28 6.90
N PHE A 121 -17.66 1.38 6.13
CA PHE A 121 -18.81 1.68 5.29
C PHE A 121 -19.10 0.56 4.28
N MET A 122 -18.09 0.10 3.54
CA MET A 122 -18.28 -0.89 2.49
C MET A 122 -18.59 -2.30 3.02
N THR A 123 -18.06 -2.67 4.19
CA THR A 123 -18.15 -4.04 4.71
C THR A 123 -19.23 -4.25 5.76
N GLN A 124 -19.68 -3.18 6.44
CA GLN A 124 -20.69 -3.25 7.50
C GLN A 124 -21.89 -2.39 7.14
N THR A 125 -21.70 -1.07 7.05
CA THR A 125 -22.80 -0.12 6.92
C THR A 125 -23.63 -0.33 5.65
N LEU A 126 -22.98 -0.54 4.50
CA LEU A 126 -23.67 -0.70 3.22
C LEU A 126 -24.48 -2.01 3.17
N PRO A 127 -23.93 -3.19 3.51
CA PRO A 127 -24.70 -4.43 3.60
C PRO A 127 -25.90 -4.35 4.56
N GLU A 128 -25.71 -3.77 5.76
CA GLU A 128 -26.79 -3.59 6.75
C GLU A 128 -27.94 -2.76 6.18
N LYS A 129 -27.63 -1.62 5.54
CA LYS A 129 -28.64 -0.76 4.92
C LYS A 129 -29.36 -1.45 3.76
N VAL A 130 -28.65 -2.25 2.96
CA VAL A 130 -29.27 -3.03 1.88
C VAL A 130 -30.25 -4.06 2.44
N GLN A 131 -29.88 -4.74 3.53
CA GLN A 131 -30.75 -5.73 4.17
C GLN A 131 -32.00 -5.08 4.78
N GLN A 132 -31.83 -3.98 5.53
CA GLN A 132 -32.95 -3.21 6.08
C GLN A 132 -33.92 -2.73 4.99
N HIS A 133 -33.39 -2.27 3.85
CA HIS A 133 -34.22 -1.84 2.74
C HIS A 133 -35.06 -2.98 2.15
N LYS A 134 -34.48 -4.19 2.01
CA LYS A 134 -35.21 -5.37 1.52
C LYS A 134 -36.32 -5.79 2.46
N GLU A 135 -36.04 -5.86 3.77
CA GLU A 135 -37.02 -6.23 4.79
C GLU A 135 -38.19 -5.24 4.84
N ASN A 136 -37.92 -3.94 4.71
CA ASN A 136 -38.97 -2.92 4.65
C ASN A 136 -39.86 -3.05 3.41
N MET A 137 -39.30 -3.47 2.27
CA MET A 137 -40.06 -3.71 1.04
C MET A 137 -40.91 -4.99 1.10
N GLU A 138 -40.51 -5.98 1.89
CA GLU A 138 -41.25 -7.22 2.11
C GLU A 138 -42.36 -7.06 3.15
N ASN A 139 -42.08 -6.34 4.26
CA ASN A 139 -43.04 -6.09 5.34
C ASN A 139 -44.05 -4.97 5.03
N GLY A 140 -43.77 -4.15 4.01
CA GLY A 140 -44.66 -3.09 3.52
C GLY A 140 -45.64 -3.53 2.42
N LYS A 141 -45.62 -4.83 2.04
CA LYS A 141 -46.63 -5.47 1.18
C LYS A 141 -47.64 -6.24 2.02
#